data_AF-A0A536P2U7-F1
#
_entry.id   AF-A0A536P2U7-F1
#
_cell.length_a   1.000
_cell.length_b   1.000
_cell.length_c   1.000
_cell.angle_alpha   90.00
_cell.angle_beta   90.00
_cell.angle_gamma   90.00
#
_symmetry.space_group_name_H-M   'P 1'
#
loop_
_entity.id
_entity.type
_entity.pdbx_description
1 polymer ?
#
loop_
_entity_poly.entity_id
_entity_poly.type
_entity_poly.pdbx_seq_one_letter_code
_entity_poly.pdbx_strand_id
1 'polypeptide(L)'
;MTDSSLRAHVHQAANAGELRLPGRRVRLISTRRFLLYVIASLLVALPMAAISSVVHGPGDPVSAALSPDPRTPAQRAVDDAQARLLRAPNDPHAMGRLASAYLQCARETGDPTYYSKADALLAVALAAAALDP
;
A
#
# COMPACT_ATOMS: atom_id res chain seq x y z
N MET A 1 64.35 -3.83 30.13
CA MET A 1 64.38 -3.48 28.70
C MET A 1 62.93 -3.34 28.23
N THR A 2 62.36 -2.15 28.38
CA THR A 2 62.09 -1.17 27.30
C THR A 2 60.91 -1.61 26.43
N ASP A 3 59.70 -1.09 26.67
CA ASP A 3 59.19 0.21 26.18
C ASP A 3 58.71 0.08 24.73
N SER A 4 57.38 -0.07 24.54
CA SER A 4 56.67 0.26 23.28
C SER A 4 55.21 -0.27 23.27
N SER A 5 54.34 0.20 24.16
CA SER A 5 52.89 0.32 23.88
C SER A 5 52.21 1.20 24.92
N LEU A 6 52.83 2.34 25.17
CA LEU A 6 52.17 3.54 25.64
C LEU A 6 51.39 4.12 24.44
N ARG A 7 50.16 4.59 24.68
CA ARG A 7 49.29 5.33 23.76
C ARG A 7 48.44 4.50 22.80
N ALA A 8 47.26 4.10 23.26
CA ALA A 8 46.11 4.15 22.35
C ALA A 8 44.76 4.39 23.04
N HIS A 9 44.50 3.91 24.25
CA HIS A 9 43.10 3.91 24.74
C HIS A 9 42.88 4.36 26.19
N VAL A 10 43.65 5.35 26.64
CA VAL A 10 43.31 6.17 27.82
C VAL A 10 42.89 7.54 27.32
N HIS A 11 41.59 7.73 27.06
CA HIS A 11 40.88 9.02 27.15
C HIS A 11 39.37 8.75 27.24
N GLN A 12 39.00 7.96 28.25
CA GLN A 12 37.70 8.08 28.90
C GLN A 12 37.72 9.39 29.71
N ALA A 13 36.62 10.14 29.66
CA ALA A 13 36.25 11.28 30.50
C ALA A 13 36.88 12.65 30.19
N ALA A 14 36.18 13.42 29.37
CA ALA A 14 36.05 14.86 29.57
C ALA A 14 34.55 15.19 29.60
N ASN A 15 34.03 15.32 30.82
CA ASN A 15 32.70 15.82 31.11
C ASN A 15 32.54 17.28 30.66
N ALA A 16 31.28 17.68 30.57
CA ALA A 16 30.74 19.02 30.77
C ALA A 16 30.46 19.88 29.53
N GLY A 17 29.15 20.12 29.34
CA GLY A 17 28.63 21.28 28.62
C GLY A 17 28.22 20.99 27.19
N GLU A 18 26.91 20.92 26.95
CA GLU A 18 26.18 21.65 25.89
C GLU A 18 24.80 20.98 25.74
N LEU A 19 23.83 21.46 26.52
CA LEU A 19 22.43 21.43 26.10
C LEU A 19 22.32 22.23 24.81
N ARG A 20 21.96 21.61 23.67
CA ARG A 20 21.19 22.26 22.60
C ARG A 20 20.83 21.30 21.45
N LEU A 21 19.58 20.83 21.44
CA LEU A 21 18.80 20.78 20.20
C LEU A 21 18.59 22.25 19.78
N PRO A 22 18.85 22.68 18.53
CA PRO A 22 17.91 22.44 17.42
C PRO A 22 18.50 22.51 16.00
N GLY A 23 17.69 22.17 15.01
CA GLY A 23 17.74 22.89 13.71
C GLY A 23 18.15 22.08 12.48
N ARG A 24 17.53 20.92 12.24
CA ARG A 24 17.48 20.33 10.90
C ARG A 24 16.63 21.22 10.00
N ARG A 25 17.25 22.24 9.39
CA ARG A 25 16.63 23.07 8.35
C ARG A 25 16.46 22.22 7.10
N VAL A 26 15.34 21.53 6.97
CA VAL A 26 14.92 20.94 5.70
C VAL A 26 14.55 22.11 4.80
N ARG A 27 15.45 22.44 3.87
CA ARG A 27 15.26 23.44 2.84
C ARG A 27 14.12 22.92 1.95
N LEU A 28 12.90 23.43 2.18
CA LEU A 28 11.73 23.17 1.35
C LEU A 28 12.12 23.43 -0.11
N ILE A 29 12.30 22.36 -0.88
CA ILE A 29 12.46 22.46 -2.33
C ILE A 29 11.12 23.01 -2.82
N SER A 30 11.18 24.23 -3.34
CA SER A 30 10.04 25.01 -3.81
C SER A 30 9.14 24.16 -4.70
N THR A 31 7.90 23.95 -4.25
CA THR A 31 6.82 23.20 -4.93
C THR A 31 6.67 23.55 -6.41
N ARG A 32 7.05 24.78 -6.77
CA ARG A 32 7.07 25.30 -8.14
C ARG A 32 8.06 24.59 -9.07
N ARG A 33 9.21 24.13 -8.55
CA ARG A 33 10.19 23.36 -9.35
C ARG A 33 9.73 21.93 -9.57
N PHE A 34 9.07 21.35 -8.58
CA PHE A 34 8.52 20.00 -8.66
C PHE A 34 7.40 19.92 -9.72
N LEU A 35 6.52 20.92 -9.77
CA LEU A 35 5.42 21.00 -10.75
C LEU A 35 5.92 21.09 -12.21
N LEU A 36 7.04 21.79 -12.44
CA LEU A 36 7.63 21.93 -13.77
C LEU A 36 8.18 20.59 -14.30
N TYR A 37 8.75 19.75 -13.44
CA TYR A 37 9.26 18.43 -13.86
C TYR A 37 8.14 17.44 -14.19
N VAL A 38 7.00 17.50 -13.50
CA VAL A 38 5.82 16.64 -13.77
C VAL A 38 5.19 16.97 -15.13
N ILE A 39 5.07 18.26 -15.47
CA ILE A 39 4.54 18.70 -16.77
C ILE A 39 5.51 18.33 -17.91
N ALA A 40 6.81 18.50 -17.69
CA ALA A 40 7.83 18.15 -18.68
C ALA A 40 7.87 16.63 -18.97
N SER A 41 7.69 15.77 -17.95
CA SER A 41 7.64 14.32 -18.19
C SER A 41 6.40 13.86 -18.96
N LEU A 42 5.29 14.61 -18.86
CA LEU A 42 4.04 14.25 -19.54
C LEU A 42 4.09 14.49 -21.07
N LEU A 43 4.98 15.39 -21.54
CA LEU A 43 5.10 15.75 -22.95
C LEU A 43 5.99 14.82 -23.79
N VAL A 44 6.88 14.02 -23.17
CA VAL A 44 7.85 13.19 -23.90
C VAL A 44 7.34 11.77 -24.19
N ALA A 45 6.32 11.28 -23.47
CA ALA A 45 5.80 9.92 -23.63
C ALA A 45 4.78 9.74 -24.78
N LEU A 46 4.40 10.82 -25.49
CA LEU A 46 3.27 10.82 -26.41
C LEU A 46 3.52 10.51 -27.91
N PRO A 47 4.73 10.44 -28.50
CA PRO A 47 4.83 10.22 -29.95
C PRO A 47 5.11 8.77 -30.37
N MET A 48 5.17 7.79 -29.46
CA MET A 48 5.53 6.40 -29.81
C MET A 48 4.37 5.40 -29.73
N ALA A 49 3.15 5.84 -30.03
CA ALA A 49 1.99 4.97 -30.21
C ALA A 49 1.33 5.10 -31.61
N ALA A 50 1.83 6.01 -32.47
CA ALA A 50 1.14 6.38 -33.71
C ALA A 50 1.56 5.60 -34.96
N ILE A 51 2.54 4.67 -34.88
CA ILE A 51 3.06 3.97 -36.07
C ILE A 51 2.31 2.63 -36.34
N SER A 52 1.47 2.17 -35.42
CA SER A 52 0.83 0.83 -35.53
C SER A 52 -0.52 0.80 -36.29
N SER A 53 -0.89 1.89 -36.98
CA SER A 53 -2.25 2.04 -37.56
C SER A 53 -2.37 1.75 -39.06
N VAL A 54 -1.32 1.27 -39.75
CA VAL A 54 -1.34 1.11 -41.22
C VAL A 54 -1.56 -0.35 -41.69
N VAL A 55 -1.60 -1.34 -40.79
CA VAL A 55 -1.54 -2.78 -41.16
C VAL A 55 -2.81 -3.60 -40.83
N HIS A 56 -3.91 -3.00 -40.36
CA HIS A 56 -5.12 -3.78 -40.03
C HIS A 56 -6.20 -3.63 -41.10
N GLY A 57 -6.35 -4.66 -41.94
CA GLY A 57 -7.44 -4.79 -42.90
C GLY A 57 -8.80 -5.06 -42.22
N PRO A 58 -9.93 -4.70 -42.85
CA PRO A 58 -11.26 -4.89 -42.28
C PRO A 58 -11.68 -6.37 -42.40
N GLY A 59 -11.45 -7.16 -41.35
CA GLY A 59 -11.83 -8.59 -41.42
C GLY A 59 -11.70 -9.45 -40.17
N ASP A 60 -10.95 -9.07 -39.13
CA ASP A 60 -10.79 -9.92 -37.95
C ASP A 60 -11.58 -9.37 -36.74
N PRO A 61 -12.50 -10.15 -36.13
CA PRO A 61 -12.99 -9.85 -34.81
C PRO A 61 -11.82 -10.03 -33.85
N VAL A 62 -11.13 -8.93 -33.55
CA VAL A 62 -10.15 -8.88 -32.47
C VAL A 62 -10.89 -9.30 -31.21
N SER A 63 -10.70 -10.55 -30.80
CA SER A 63 -10.92 -10.99 -29.42
C SER A 63 -10.15 -10.01 -28.57
N ALA A 64 -10.84 -9.01 -28.01
CA ALA A 64 -10.27 -8.11 -27.04
C ALA A 64 -9.81 -9.00 -25.88
N ALA A 65 -8.51 -9.32 -25.85
CA ALA A 65 -7.92 -10.08 -24.79
C ALA A 65 -8.17 -9.29 -23.50
N LEU A 66 -9.14 -9.77 -22.70
CA LEU A 66 -9.40 -9.25 -21.37
C LEU A 66 -8.08 -9.32 -20.61
N SER A 67 -7.47 -8.17 -20.35
CA SER A 67 -6.26 -8.14 -19.53
C SER A 67 -6.57 -8.82 -18.19
N PRO A 68 -5.71 -9.74 -17.72
CA PRO A 68 -5.92 -10.40 -16.44
C PRO A 68 -6.10 -9.35 -15.34
N ASP A 69 -7.14 -9.50 -14.51
CA ASP A 69 -7.32 -8.66 -13.33
C ASP A 69 -6.10 -8.85 -12.42
N PRO A 70 -5.32 -7.80 -12.11
CA PRO A 70 -4.14 -7.92 -11.28
C PRO A 70 -4.47 -8.28 -9.81
N ARG A 71 -5.74 -8.19 -9.41
CA ARG A 71 -6.17 -8.50 -8.04
C ARG A 71 -6.16 -9.99 -7.76
N THR A 72 -5.81 -10.35 -6.52
CA THR A 72 -5.92 -11.73 -6.08
C THR A 72 -7.40 -12.15 -6.00
N PRO A 73 -7.71 -13.46 -6.04
CA PRO A 73 -9.07 -13.95 -5.82
C PRO A 73 -9.68 -13.42 -4.50
N ALA A 74 -8.89 -13.34 -3.42
CA ALA A 74 -9.36 -12.80 -2.15
C ALA A 74 -9.73 -11.31 -2.22
N GLN A 75 -8.93 -10.50 -2.91
CA GLN A 75 -9.22 -9.08 -3.08
C GLN A 75 -10.54 -8.85 -3.83
N ARG A 76 -10.79 -9.64 -4.88
CA ARG A 76 -12.10 -9.62 -5.57
C ARG A 76 -13.25 -10.05 -4.66
N ALA A 77 -13.03 -11.07 -3.83
CA ALA A 77 -14.03 -11.50 -2.85
C ALA A 77 -14.31 -10.43 -1.78
N VAL A 78 -13.31 -9.64 -1.38
CA VAL A 78 -13.49 -8.48 -0.50
C VAL A 78 -14.40 -7.45 -1.17
N ASP A 79 -14.11 -7.06 -2.41
CA ASP A 79 -14.91 -6.07 -3.16
C ASP A 79 -16.38 -6.52 -3.27
N ASP A 80 -16.59 -7.79 -3.64
CA ASP A 80 -17.93 -8.38 -3.75
C ASP A 80 -18.67 -8.42 -2.40
N ALA A 81 -17.97 -8.79 -1.32
CA ALA A 81 -18.54 -8.86 0.02
C ALA A 81 -18.86 -7.46 0.57
N GLN A 82 -18.00 -6.46 0.32
CA GLN A 82 -18.27 -5.06 0.66
C GLN A 82 -19.49 -4.54 -0.09
N ALA A 83 -19.58 -4.79 -1.40
CA ALA A 83 -20.73 -4.39 -2.20
C ALA A 83 -22.05 -5.02 -1.70
N ARG A 84 -22.01 -6.24 -1.17
CA ARG A 84 -23.18 -6.88 -0.54
C ARG A 84 -23.51 -6.26 0.81
N LEU A 85 -22.51 -6.02 1.66
CA LEU A 85 -22.70 -5.41 2.97
C LEU A 85 -23.27 -3.98 2.85
N LEU A 86 -22.90 -3.23 1.81
CA LEU A 86 -23.50 -1.92 1.53
C LEU A 86 -25.01 -1.99 1.24
N ARG A 87 -25.52 -3.10 0.71
CA ARG A 87 -26.97 -3.30 0.48
C ARG A 87 -27.71 -3.75 1.73
N ALA A 88 -27.01 -4.42 2.66
CA ALA A 88 -27.57 -4.95 3.90
C ALA A 88 -26.56 -4.74 5.05
N PRO A 89 -26.46 -3.52 5.58
CA PRO A 89 -25.37 -3.16 6.50
C PRO A 89 -25.45 -3.87 7.86
N ASN A 90 -26.62 -4.39 8.23
CA ASN A 90 -26.86 -5.09 9.50
C ASN A 90 -26.96 -6.61 9.33
N ASP A 91 -26.60 -7.16 8.16
CA ASP A 91 -26.64 -8.61 7.93
C ASP A 91 -25.37 -9.29 8.53
N PRO A 92 -25.48 -10.05 9.63
CA PRO A 92 -24.33 -10.71 10.25
C PRO A 92 -23.68 -11.76 9.32
N HIS A 93 -24.43 -12.37 8.40
CA HIS A 93 -23.86 -13.28 7.41
C HIS A 93 -23.05 -12.53 6.36
N ALA A 94 -23.46 -11.33 5.95
CA ALA A 94 -22.67 -10.48 5.05
C ALA A 94 -21.35 -10.05 5.72
N MET A 95 -21.39 -9.68 7.00
CA MET A 95 -20.19 -9.36 7.77
C MET A 95 -19.24 -10.56 7.88
N GLY A 96 -19.77 -11.76 8.16
CA GLY A 96 -18.97 -12.99 8.21
C GLY A 96 -18.29 -13.35 6.88
N ARG A 97 -18.96 -13.11 5.74
CA ARG A 97 -18.34 -13.28 4.42
C ARG A 97 -17.23 -12.28 4.14
N LEU A 98 -17.39 -11.03 4.57
CA LEU A 98 -16.32 -10.04 4.42
C LEU A 98 -15.12 -10.38 5.31
N ALA A 99 -15.37 -10.86 6.53
CA ALA A 99 -14.32 -11.32 7.43
C ALA A 99 -13.53 -12.50 6.84
N SER A 100 -14.20 -13.51 6.27
CA SER A 100 -13.52 -14.66 5.65
C SER A 100 -12.69 -14.25 4.43
N ALA A 101 -13.18 -13.29 3.63
CA ALA A 101 -12.43 -12.73 2.51
C ALA A 101 -11.14 -12.02 2.98
N TYR A 102 -11.21 -11.25 4.08
CA TYR A 102 -10.00 -10.66 4.68
C TYR A 102 -9.02 -11.72 5.18
N LEU A 103 -9.48 -12.79 5.84
CA LEU A 103 -8.59 -13.88 6.24
C LEU A 103 -7.89 -14.54 5.05
N GLN A 104 -8.58 -14.66 3.91
CA GLN A 104 -7.98 -15.15 2.69
C GLN A 104 -6.93 -14.17 2.14
N CYS A 105 -7.19 -12.85 2.16
CA CYS A 105 -6.19 -11.85 1.82
C CYS A 105 -4.93 -11.98 2.68
N ALA A 106 -5.07 -12.26 3.98
CA ALA A 106 -3.94 -12.47 4.88
C ALA A 106 -3.06 -13.65 4.44
N ARG A 107 -3.68 -14.75 3.97
CA ARG A 107 -2.96 -15.95 3.48
C ARG A 107 -2.28 -15.72 2.14
N GLU A 108 -2.94 -14.99 1.25
CA GLU A 108 -2.44 -14.75 -0.11
C GLU A 108 -1.35 -13.67 -0.15
N THR A 109 -1.47 -12.63 0.69
CA THR A 109 -0.56 -11.48 0.69
C THR A 109 0.50 -11.52 1.80
N GLY A 110 0.26 -12.29 2.86
CA GLY A 110 1.09 -12.28 4.06
C GLY A 110 0.93 -11.01 4.93
N ASP A 111 -0.01 -10.11 4.59
CA ASP A 111 -0.24 -8.88 5.35
C ASP A 111 -1.09 -9.16 6.61
N PRO A 112 -0.53 -8.96 7.82
CA PRO A 112 -1.23 -9.25 9.08
C PRO A 112 -2.36 -8.26 9.39
N THR A 113 -2.42 -7.10 8.72
CA THR A 113 -3.49 -6.11 8.95
C THR A 113 -4.87 -6.62 8.58
N TYR A 114 -4.96 -7.67 7.76
CA TYR A 114 -6.22 -8.31 7.43
C TYR A 114 -6.82 -9.12 8.58
N TYR A 115 -6.00 -9.61 9.52
CA TYR A 115 -6.52 -10.32 10.68
C TYR A 115 -7.33 -9.40 11.59
N SER A 116 -6.83 -8.19 11.86
CA SER A 116 -7.56 -7.22 12.71
C SER A 116 -8.85 -6.72 12.05
N LYS A 117 -8.87 -6.56 10.72
CA LYS A 117 -10.10 -6.22 9.97
C LYS A 117 -11.15 -7.33 10.07
N ALA A 118 -10.74 -8.59 9.95
CA ALA A 118 -11.64 -9.73 10.09
C ALA A 118 -12.20 -9.83 11.51
N ASP A 119 -11.34 -9.69 12.52
CA ASP A 119 -11.71 -9.74 13.94
C ASP A 119 -12.74 -8.67 14.31
N ALA A 120 -12.49 -7.41 13.90
CA ALA A 120 -13.43 -6.32 14.14
C ALA A 120 -14.81 -6.56 13.50
N LEU A 121 -14.85 -7.10 12.28
CA LEU A 121 -16.12 -7.44 11.60
C LEU A 121 -16.86 -8.56 12.32
N LEU A 122 -16.16 -9.59 12.79
CA LEU A 122 -16.78 -10.69 13.52
C LEU A 122 -17.34 -10.24 14.86
N ALA A 123 -16.64 -9.35 15.57
CA ALA A 123 -17.15 -8.76 16.80
C ALA A 123 -18.48 -8.01 16.58
N VAL A 124 -18.58 -7.23 15.50
CA VAL A 124 -19.82 -6.55 15.12
C VAL A 124 -20.91 -7.54 14.70
N ALA A 125 -20.56 -8.58 13.93
CA ALA A 125 -21.51 -9.60 13.48
C ALA A 125 -22.13 -10.36 14.65
N LEU A 126 -21.32 -10.73 15.65
CA LEU A 126 -21.78 -11.38 16.87
C LEU A 126 -22.69 -10.47 17.70
N ALA A 127 -22.36 -9.18 17.78
CA ALA A 127 -23.21 -8.21 18.46
C ALA A 127 -24.56 -8.01 17.75
N ALA A 128 -24.55 -7.95 16.41
CA ALA A 128 -25.77 -7.84 15.60
C ALA A 128 -26.66 -9.09 15.74
N ALA A 129 -26.08 -10.28 15.66
CA ALA A 129 -26.81 -11.55 15.82
C ALA A 129 -27.40 -11.72 17.22
N ALA A 130 -26.78 -11.14 18.25
CA ALA A 130 -27.33 -11.15 19.61
C ALA A 130 -28.53 -10.20 19.80
N LEU A 131 -28.70 -9.22 18.90
CA LEU A 131 -29.78 -8.24 18.97
C LEU A 131 -31.06 -8.71 18.26
N ASP A 132 -30.93 -9.60 17.27
CA ASP A 132 -32.03 -10.21 16.50
C ASP A 132 -32.15 -11.72 16.83
N PRO A 133 -32.85 -12.12 17.91
CA PRO A 133 -32.98 -13.52 18.36
C PRO A 133 -33.92 -14.39 17.53
#